data_AF-A0A1A7QIF6-F1
#
_entry.id   AF-A0A1A7QIF6-F1
#
_cell.length_a   1.000
_cell.length_b   1.000
_cell.length_c   1.000
_cell.angle_alpha   90.00
_cell.angle_beta   90.00
_cell.angle_gamma   90.00
#
_symmetry.space_group_name_H-M   'P 1'
#
loop_
_entity.id
_entity.type
_entity.pdbx_description
1 polymer ?
#
loop_
_entity_poly.entity_id
_entity_poly.type
_entity_poly.pdbx_seq_one_letter_code
_entity_poly.pdbx_strand_id
1 'polypeptide(L)' 'MPGYDESQPELIGIAGRLPDDVEVMLRMSDGQTRTIGLGENAGEWRLDSAQADRAVFSAGGRQIILTLGPLP' A
#
# COMPACT_ATOMS: atom_id res chain seq x y z
N MET A 1 12.41 22.43 -9.97
CA MET A 1 12.18 21.68 -8.73
C MET A 1 12.13 20.22 -9.13
N PRO A 2 13.03 19.33 -8.67
CA PRO A 2 12.87 17.91 -8.96
C PRO A 2 11.53 17.50 -8.35
N GLY A 3 10.69 16.88 -9.18
CA GLY A 3 9.30 16.62 -8.88
C GLY A 3 9.17 15.83 -7.59
N TYR A 4 8.03 16.00 -6.92
CA TYR A 4 7.49 14.88 -6.19
C TYR A 4 7.51 13.72 -7.18
N ASP A 5 8.35 12.73 -6.96
CA ASP A 5 8.13 11.43 -7.57
C ASP A 5 6.82 10.97 -6.93
N GLU A 6 5.70 11.36 -7.54
CA GLU A 6 4.31 11.01 -7.20
C GLU A 6 4.05 9.51 -7.42
N SER A 7 5.11 8.71 -7.30
CA SER A 7 5.11 7.30 -7.57
C SER A 7 4.47 6.61 -6.36
N GLN A 8 3.15 6.75 -6.30
CA GLN A 8 2.29 6.00 -5.40
C GLN A 8 2.55 4.51 -5.63
N PRO A 9 2.76 3.72 -4.57
CA PRO A 9 2.99 2.30 -4.72
C PRO A 9 1.75 1.64 -5.34
N GLU A 10 1.95 0.57 -6.08
CA GLU A 10 0.86 -0.22 -6.64
C GLU A 10 0.52 -1.35 -5.69
N LEU A 11 -0.77 -1.50 -5.35
CA LEU A 11 -1.24 -2.63 -4.56
C LEU A 11 -1.37 -3.86 -5.46
N ILE A 12 -0.50 -4.84 -5.23
CA ILE A 12 -0.39 -6.06 -6.04
C ILE A 12 -0.86 -7.32 -5.30
N GLY A 13 -1.13 -7.23 -4.01
CA GLY A 13 -1.64 -8.35 -3.23
C GLY A 13 -2.13 -7.95 -1.84
N ILE A 14 -3.06 -8.74 -1.31
CA ILE A 14 -3.53 -8.65 0.07
C ILE A 14 -3.57 -10.09 0.60
N ALA A 15 -2.95 -10.32 1.75
CA ALA A 15 -2.81 -11.64 2.37
C ALA A 15 -3.14 -11.55 3.87
N GLY A 16 -3.54 -12.68 4.47
CA GLY A 16 -3.82 -12.77 5.89
C GLY A 16 -5.31 -12.79 6.24
N ARG A 17 -5.63 -12.53 7.51
CA ARG A 17 -6.97 -12.53 8.09
C ARG A 17 -7.43 -11.09 8.30
N LEU A 18 -8.38 -10.67 7.48
CA LEU A 18 -9.03 -9.38 7.63
C LEU A 18 -10.00 -9.35 8.83
N PRO A 19 -10.17 -8.18 9.48
CA PRO A 19 -9.40 -6.95 9.28
C PRO A 19 -8.12 -6.89 10.14
N ASP A 20 -7.93 -7.80 11.09
CA ASP A 20 -7.00 -7.60 12.22
C ASP A 20 -5.55 -8.06 11.98
N ASP A 21 -5.33 -9.00 11.07
CA ASP A 21 -4.04 -9.65 10.82
C ASP A 21 -3.81 -9.76 9.32
N VAL A 22 -3.66 -8.60 8.68
CA VAL A 22 -3.56 -8.44 7.23
C VAL A 22 -2.21 -7.85 6.84
N GLU A 23 -1.66 -8.41 5.78
CA GLU A 23 -0.47 -7.92 5.09
C GLU A 23 -0.84 -7.49 3.67
N VAL A 24 -0.25 -6.40 3.21
CA VAL A 24 -0.41 -5.92 1.84
C VAL A 24 0.91 -6.00 1.12
N MET A 25 0.85 -6.41 -0.15
CA MET A 25 2.00 -6.45 -1.04
C MET A 25 1.94 -5.26 -1.98
N LEU A 26 3.01 -4.46 -1.96
CA LEU A 26 3.16 -3.23 -2.71
C LEU A 26 4.29 -3.38 -3.71
N ARG A 27 4.07 -2.98 -4.96
CA ARG A 27 5.15 -2.69 -5.90
C ARG A 27 5.52 -1.23 -5.74
N MET A 28 6.74 -1.01 -5.27
CA MET A 28 7.35 0.31 -5.13
C MET A 28 7.86 0.81 -6.49
N SER A 29 8.05 2.12 -6.57
CA SER A 29 8.54 2.86 -7.75
C SER A 29 9.94 2.43 -8.22
N ASP A 30 10.75 1.92 -7.29
CA ASP A 30 12.06 1.33 -7.55
C ASP A 30 11.99 -0.09 -8.15
N GLY A 31 10.77 -0.59 -8.39
CA GLY A 31 10.51 -1.93 -8.87
C GLY A 31 10.57 -3.02 -7.79
N GLN A 32 10.87 -2.69 -6.53
CA GLN A 32 10.88 -3.68 -5.45
C GLN A 32 9.46 -4.01 -4.98
N THR A 33 9.27 -5.25 -4.57
CA THR A 33 8.06 -5.66 -3.85
C THR A 33 8.31 -5.54 -2.35
N ARG A 34 7.38 -4.90 -1.63
CA ARG A 34 7.39 -4.82 -0.18
C ARG A 34 6.10 -5.38 0.38
N THR A 35 6.21 -6.15 1.46
CA THR A 35 5.07 -6.62 2.24
C THR A 35 5.06 -5.86 3.55
N ILE A 36 3.92 -5.27 3.91
CA ILE A 36 3.76 -4.55 5.18
C ILE A 36 2.42 -4.90 5.83
N GLY A 37 2.41 -4.96 7.16
CA GLY A 37 1.23 -5.16 7.98
C GLY A 37 0.58 -3.85 8.45
N LEU A 38 -0.52 -3.96 9.20
CA LEU A 38 -1.22 -2.80 9.76
C LEU A 38 -0.28 -1.96 10.65
N GLY A 39 -0.29 -0.66 10.43
CA GLY A 39 0.52 0.30 11.17
C GLY A 39 1.97 0.38 10.73
N GLU A 40 2.43 -0.49 9.83
CA GLU A 40 3.78 -0.46 9.24
C GLU A 40 3.86 0.47 8.03
N ASN A 41 5.09 0.81 7.63
CA ASN A 41 5.37 1.79 6.58
C ASN A 41 6.10 1.17 5.38
N ALA A 42 5.69 1.53 4.17
CA ALA A 42 6.41 1.30 2.92
C ALA A 42 6.85 2.64 2.33
N GLY A 43 8.10 3.03 2.62
CA GLY A 43 8.58 4.37 2.29
C GLY A 43 7.90 5.40 3.20
N GLU A 44 7.16 6.33 2.61
CA GLU A 44 6.38 7.35 3.32
C GLU A 44 4.93 6.93 3.64
N TRP A 45 4.47 5.82 3.06
CA TRP A 45 3.09 5.35 3.17
C TRP A 45 2.94 4.37 4.33
N ARG A 46 2.09 4.71 5.30
CA ARG A 46 1.69 3.84 6.40
C ARG A 46 0.41 3.11 6.06
N LEU A 47 0.32 1.80 6.32
CA LEU A 47 -0.93 1.06 6.18
C LEU A 47 -1.85 1.34 7.38
N ASP A 48 -3.02 1.92 7.13
CA ASP A 48 -4.00 2.23 8.18
C ASP A 48 -5.08 1.15 8.29
N SER A 49 -5.54 0.64 7.15
CA SER A 49 -6.53 -0.46 7.10
C SER A 49 -6.49 -1.17 5.76
N ALA A 50 -6.95 -2.42 5.73
CA ALA A 50 -7.15 -3.16 4.49
C ALA A 50 -8.51 -3.86 4.48
N GLN A 51 -9.00 -4.12 3.26
CA GLN A 51 -10.19 -4.90 2.92
C GLN A 51 -9.78 -5.92 1.86
N ALA A 52 -10.72 -6.73 1.38
CA ALA A 52 -10.42 -7.81 0.44
C ALA A 52 -9.84 -7.34 -0.91
N ASP A 53 -10.22 -6.15 -1.35
CA ASP A 53 -9.89 -5.60 -2.68
C ASP A 53 -9.14 -4.27 -2.61
N ARG A 54 -8.92 -3.70 -1.42
CA ARG A 54 -8.33 -2.37 -1.26
C ARG A 54 -7.62 -2.19 0.06
N ALA A 55 -6.69 -1.25 0.09
CA ALA A 55 -5.99 -0.83 1.29
C ALA A 55 -5.91 0.70 1.37
N VAL A 56 -5.99 1.21 2.60
CA VAL A 56 -5.94 2.62 2.93
C VAL A 56 -4.57 2.94 3.51
N PHE A 57 -3.92 3.94 2.93
CA PHE A 57 -2.60 4.38 3.35
C PHE A 57 -2.58 5.88 3.68
N SER A 58 -1.76 6.27 4.63
CA SER A 58 -1.50 7.67 4.95
C SER A 58 -0.01 8.03 4.83
N ALA A 59 0.26 9.24 4.33
CA ALA A 59 1.59 9.82 4.23
C ALA A 59 1.52 11.34 4.38
N GLY A 60 2.26 11.91 5.34
CA GLY A 60 2.43 13.37 5.46
C GLY A 60 1.13 14.19 5.50
N GLY A 61 0.06 13.66 6.10
CA GLY A 61 -1.26 14.32 6.16
C GLY A 61 -2.16 14.10 4.93
N ARG A 62 -1.71 13.28 3.97
CA ARG A 62 -2.52 12.79 2.85
C ARG A 62 -2.94 11.35 3.12
N GLN A 63 -4.11 10.98 2.59
CA GLN A 63 -4.60 9.61 2.61
C GLN A 63 -4.94 9.19 1.18
N ILE A 64 -4.54 7.99 0.81
CA ILE A 64 -4.87 7.37 -0.48
C ILE A 64 -5.53 6.01 -0.25
N ILE A 65 -6.32 5.59 -1.24
CA ILE A 65 -6.92 4.27 -1.28
C ILE A 65 -6.38 3.58 -2.52
N LEU A 66 -5.66 2.49 -2.32
CA LEU A 66 -5.18 1.65 -3.42
C LEU A 66 -6.10 0.46 -3.55
N THR A 67 -6.52 0.16 -4.77
CA THR A 67 -7.37 -0.98 -5.10
C THR A 67 -6.51 -2.02 -5.79
N LEU A 68 -6.70 -3.29 -5.45
CA LEU A 68 -6.07 -4.40 -6.13
C LEU A 68 -6.56 -4.40 -7.58
N GLY A 69 -5.62 -4.22 -8.51
CA GLY A 69 -5.94 -4.29 -9.94
C GLY A 69 -6.50 -5.66 -10.32
N PRO A 70 -7.25 -5.76 -11.43
CA PRO A 70 -7.63 -7.07 -11.96
C PRO A 70 -6.37 -7.91 -12.18
N LEU A 71 -6.42 -9.17 -11.73
CA LEU A 71 -5.36 -10.14 -12.02
C LEU A 71 -5.23 -10.26 -13.56
N PRO A 72 -4.01 -10.13 -14.12
CA PRO A 72 -3.79 -10.29 -15.55
C PRO A 72 -4.05 -11.73 -16.04
#